data_AF-A0A518AUU7-F1
#
_entry.id   AF-A0A518AUU7-F1
#
_cell.length_a   1.000
_cell.length_b   1.000
_cell.length_c   1.000
_cell.angle_alpha   90.00
_cell.angle_beta   90.00
_cell.angle_gamma   90.00
#
_symmetry.space_group_name_H-M   'P 1'
#
loop_
_entity.id
_entity.type
_entity.pdbx_description
1 polymer ?
#
loop_
_entity_poly.entity_id
_entity_poly.type
_entity_poly.pdbx_seq_one_letter_code
_entity_poly.pdbx_strand_id
1 'polypeptide(L)'
;MSTLNVAAYKFVSLDQLEDRRSRLRRFCHEQELRGTILIAPEGINMFIAGERPNVDALMELLQSDPAIGPLEIKESYSDYQPFTRMLVKIKREIIAFGIEGIDPAQYTSKRIEPAELKQWLDEGRPVTLLDTRNDYEVELGTFENAVHLDIDHFRDFPERVEAMPAEVREQPVVTFCTGGIRCEKAAPMLERLGFRDVYQLHGGILNYFEQVGGEHYRGDCFVFDQRVAVDAALSETDAAQCYACQSILSPEDQQSPYYVKGKSCPRCYQTSDEAMQQSIAQRHREIAEYTSPLPGSTPYDNYLPAHVSQALDGLTVLEFLQAVIPAVDEDVWKQKISEGRILLEGKAVAEDRRVAVGEKYMHWLSDVVEPEVNVDIRILYEDVDLVVVDKPAPLPMHEGGRYCKNTLSAILNQVYYPERLRHAHRLDANTTGLVLWSRNRRFAKLLQPQFTRGEVQKWYVARVIGHPEQDEFTCNQPIAVEPTLIGARIAETDGKPAETRFTVHSRNDDGTSLLIVQPITGRTNQIRVHLWSLGLPIVGDPTYLTEGRLGDQQTLSMDQPPMCLHAWRIAFRRPQATELTEFAAPLPEWAAEMETPVGQGG
;
A
#
# COMPACT_ATOMS: atom_id res chain seq x y z
N MET A 1 -2.62 41.22 -19.98
CA MET A 1 -3.56 40.76 -21.02
C MET A 1 -4.52 39.84 -20.30
N SER A 2 -5.82 40.15 -20.28
CA SER A 2 -6.81 39.28 -19.65
C SER A 2 -7.03 38.05 -20.53
N THR A 3 -6.94 36.87 -19.93
CA THR A 3 -7.29 35.59 -20.55
C THR A 3 -8.79 35.38 -20.42
N LEU A 4 -9.45 34.99 -21.52
CA LEU A 4 -10.85 34.62 -21.52
C LEU A 4 -10.99 33.15 -21.14
N ASN A 5 -11.81 32.85 -20.15
CA ASN A 5 -12.21 31.50 -19.77
C ASN A 5 -13.65 31.26 -20.20
N VAL A 6 -13.89 30.17 -20.93
CA VAL A 6 -15.21 29.77 -21.39
C VAL A 6 -15.58 28.41 -20.81
N ALA A 7 -16.78 28.35 -20.23
CA ALA A 7 -17.47 27.10 -19.91
C ALA A 7 -18.69 26.95 -20.81
N ALA A 8 -18.86 25.78 -21.43
CA ALA A 8 -20.00 25.49 -22.28
C ALA A 8 -20.30 24.00 -22.33
N TYR A 9 -21.56 23.63 -22.49
CA TYR A 9 -21.96 22.25 -22.70
C TYR A 9 -23.21 22.19 -23.58
N LYS A 10 -23.41 21.05 -24.22
CA LYS A 10 -24.61 20.75 -24.99
C LYS A 10 -24.86 19.26 -25.05
N PHE A 11 -26.08 18.87 -24.72
CA PHE A 11 -26.58 17.51 -24.94
C PHE A 11 -27.08 17.40 -26.37
N VAL A 12 -26.43 16.54 -27.15
CA VAL A 12 -26.79 16.27 -28.54
C VAL A 12 -26.15 14.96 -28.99
N SER A 13 -26.81 14.21 -29.87
CA SER A 13 -26.25 12.97 -30.37
C SER A 13 -25.00 13.23 -31.22
N LEU A 14 -23.86 12.69 -30.78
CA LEU A 14 -22.59 12.79 -31.51
C LEU A 14 -22.10 11.41 -31.92
N ASP A 15 -21.70 11.32 -33.18
CA ASP A 15 -21.04 10.17 -33.77
C ASP A 15 -19.56 10.48 -34.06
N GLN A 16 -18.81 9.49 -34.56
CA GLN A 16 -17.44 9.68 -35.08
C GLN A 16 -16.50 10.38 -34.07
N LEU A 17 -16.62 10.02 -32.79
CA LEU A 17 -15.98 10.72 -31.67
C LEU A 17 -14.44 10.80 -31.81
N GLU A 18 -13.80 9.75 -32.35
CA GLU A 18 -12.36 9.71 -32.61
C GLU A 18 -11.89 10.78 -33.59
N ASP A 19 -12.67 11.02 -34.65
CA ASP A 19 -12.35 12.05 -35.65
C ASP A 19 -12.56 13.45 -35.06
N ARG A 20 -13.71 13.66 -34.41
CA ARG A 20 -14.03 14.90 -33.69
C ARG A 20 -12.95 15.25 -32.67
N ARG A 21 -12.50 14.28 -31.87
CA ARG A 21 -11.40 14.45 -30.90
C ARG A 21 -10.14 14.94 -31.60
N SER A 22 -9.78 14.30 -32.71
CA SER A 22 -8.54 14.58 -33.43
C SER A 22 -8.57 15.97 -34.06
N ARG A 23 -9.69 16.36 -34.68
CA ARG A 23 -9.91 17.70 -35.26
C ARG A 23 -9.87 18.79 -34.19
N LEU A 24 -10.64 18.64 -33.11
CA LEU A 24 -10.68 19.61 -32.02
C LEU A 24 -9.33 19.75 -31.33
N ARG A 25 -8.64 18.63 -31.07
CA ARG A 25 -7.31 18.66 -30.44
C ARG A 25 -6.29 19.40 -31.29
N ARG A 26 -6.30 19.17 -32.61
CA ARG A 26 -5.41 19.88 -33.54
C ARG A 26 -5.71 21.37 -33.56
N PHE A 27 -6.99 21.73 -33.75
CA PHE A 27 -7.42 23.12 -33.80
C PHE A 27 -7.07 23.88 -32.52
N CYS A 28 -7.43 23.34 -31.35
CA CYS A 28 -7.12 23.98 -30.07
C CYS A 28 -5.62 24.14 -29.84
N HIS A 29 -4.81 23.20 -30.34
CA HIS A 29 -3.34 23.31 -30.25
C HIS A 29 -2.80 24.44 -31.14
N GLU A 30 -3.28 24.55 -32.37
CA GLU A 30 -2.91 25.61 -33.32
C GLU A 30 -3.34 27.00 -32.83
N GLN A 31 -4.45 27.08 -32.09
CA GLN A 31 -5.00 28.30 -31.48
C GLN A 31 -4.44 28.59 -30.08
N GLU A 32 -3.43 27.83 -29.62
CA GLU A 32 -2.82 27.97 -28.29
C GLU A 32 -3.81 27.99 -27.11
N LEU A 33 -4.96 27.32 -27.28
CA LEU A 33 -5.96 27.17 -26.24
C LEU A 33 -5.51 26.12 -25.23
N ARG A 34 -5.87 26.31 -23.96
CA ARG A 34 -5.70 25.30 -22.91
C ARG A 34 -7.02 25.03 -22.23
N GLY A 35 -7.18 23.85 -21.64
CA GLY A 35 -8.48 23.45 -21.12
C GLY A 35 -8.78 21.97 -21.31
N THR A 36 -10.03 21.62 -21.10
CA THR A 36 -10.56 20.28 -21.35
C THR A 36 -11.84 20.36 -22.16
N ILE A 37 -11.90 19.60 -23.25
CA ILE A 37 -13.13 19.29 -23.98
C ILE A 37 -13.43 17.80 -23.77
N LEU A 38 -14.62 17.50 -23.27
CA LEU A 38 -15.20 16.17 -23.17
C LEU A 38 -16.20 15.99 -24.30
N ILE A 39 -16.06 14.90 -25.03
CA ILE A 39 -17.05 14.45 -26.02
C ILE A 39 -17.53 13.06 -25.65
N ALA A 40 -18.82 12.82 -25.80
CA ALA A 40 -19.47 11.54 -25.57
C ALA A 40 -20.58 11.36 -26.61
N PRO A 41 -21.15 10.14 -26.77
CA PRO A 41 -22.30 9.94 -27.65
C PRO A 41 -23.48 10.87 -27.34
N GLU A 42 -23.60 11.31 -26.08
CA GLU A 42 -24.66 12.20 -25.58
C GLU A 42 -24.35 13.70 -25.73
N GLY A 43 -23.15 14.11 -26.17
CA GLY A 43 -22.86 15.52 -26.43
C GLY A 43 -21.44 15.99 -26.14
N ILE A 44 -21.31 17.27 -25.83
CA ILE A 44 -20.03 17.97 -25.59
C ILE A 44 -20.08 18.81 -24.31
N ASN A 45 -18.98 18.84 -23.56
CA ASN A 45 -18.78 19.70 -22.39
C ASN A 45 -17.35 20.24 -22.40
N MET A 46 -17.15 21.52 -22.16
CA MET A 46 -15.84 22.15 -22.24
C MET A 46 -15.61 23.24 -21.21
N PHE A 47 -14.34 23.31 -20.78
CA PHE A 47 -13.76 24.42 -20.04
C PHE A 47 -12.46 24.78 -20.75
N ILE A 48 -12.37 25.98 -21.33
CA ILE A 48 -11.24 26.41 -22.15
C ILE A 48 -10.79 27.80 -21.71
N ALA A 49 -9.52 28.10 -21.92
CA ALA A 49 -8.94 29.40 -21.69
C ALA A 49 -8.00 29.79 -22.83
N GLY A 50 -8.05 31.05 -23.23
CA GLY A 50 -7.22 31.59 -24.30
C GLY A 50 -7.47 33.07 -24.57
N GLU A 51 -6.85 33.59 -25.61
CA GLU A 51 -7.17 34.92 -26.12
C GLU A 51 -8.54 34.91 -26.80
N ARG A 52 -9.30 36.00 -26.68
CA ARG A 52 -10.66 36.09 -27.25
C ARG A 52 -10.74 35.68 -28.73
N PRO A 53 -9.88 36.16 -29.64
CA PRO A 53 -9.97 35.77 -31.05
C PRO A 53 -9.86 34.25 -31.27
N ASN A 54 -9.04 33.58 -30.46
CA ASN A 54 -8.78 32.15 -30.56
C ASN A 54 -9.96 31.33 -30.02
N VAL A 55 -10.58 31.82 -28.94
CA VAL A 55 -11.80 31.24 -28.36
C VAL A 55 -12.99 31.43 -29.30
N ASP A 56 -13.17 32.63 -29.85
CA ASP A 56 -14.24 32.95 -30.80
C ASP A 56 -14.13 32.04 -32.05
N ALA A 57 -12.91 31.80 -32.55
CA ALA A 57 -12.66 30.88 -33.66
C ALA A 57 -13.05 29.42 -33.32
N LEU A 58 -12.81 28.97 -32.08
CA LEU A 58 -13.29 27.65 -31.63
C LEU A 58 -14.82 27.62 -31.55
N MET A 59 -15.45 28.69 -31.07
CA MET A 59 -16.91 28.77 -30.99
C MET A 59 -17.54 28.75 -32.38
N GLU A 60 -16.95 29.42 -33.37
CA GLU A 60 -17.40 29.37 -34.76
C GLU A 60 -17.24 27.96 -35.35
N LEU A 61 -16.11 27.28 -35.08
CA LEU A 61 -15.88 25.90 -35.50
C LEU A 61 -16.93 24.94 -34.93
N LEU A 62 -17.28 25.09 -33.66
CA LEU A 62 -18.28 24.24 -33.00
C LEU A 62 -19.69 24.54 -33.49
N GLN A 63 -20.05 25.81 -33.60
CA GLN A 63 -21.40 26.22 -34.02
C GLN A 63 -21.68 25.96 -35.50
N SER A 64 -20.63 25.90 -36.34
CA SER A 64 -20.76 25.51 -37.75
C SER A 64 -20.94 23.99 -37.95
N ASP A 65 -20.70 23.18 -36.93
CA ASP A 65 -20.98 21.75 -36.98
C ASP A 65 -22.50 21.49 -36.90
N PRO A 66 -23.12 20.90 -37.93
CA PRO A 66 -24.57 20.68 -37.94
C PRO A 66 -25.07 19.79 -36.79
N ALA A 67 -24.21 18.92 -36.25
CA ALA A 67 -24.56 18.07 -35.11
C ALA A 67 -24.52 18.86 -33.79
N ILE A 68 -23.74 19.93 -33.69
CA ILE A 68 -23.64 20.74 -32.47
C ILE A 68 -24.56 21.95 -32.56
N GLY A 69 -24.42 22.79 -33.59
CA GLY A 69 -25.20 24.02 -33.76
C GLY A 69 -24.94 25.07 -32.67
N PRO A 70 -25.89 26.00 -32.43
CA PRO A 70 -25.70 27.10 -31.47
C PRO A 70 -25.34 26.62 -30.07
N LEU A 71 -24.36 27.25 -29.43
CA LEU A 71 -23.85 26.88 -28.11
C LEU A 71 -23.95 28.07 -27.16
N GLU A 72 -24.55 27.86 -26.00
CA GLU A 72 -24.57 28.86 -24.93
C GLU A 72 -23.22 28.84 -24.21
N ILE A 73 -22.56 29.99 -24.14
CA ILE A 73 -21.23 30.15 -23.57
C ILE A 73 -21.29 31.02 -22.32
N LYS A 74 -20.46 30.67 -21.33
CA LYS A 74 -20.28 31.46 -20.11
C LYS A 74 -18.87 31.95 -20.04
N GLU A 75 -18.71 33.24 -19.85
CA GLU A 75 -17.43 33.92 -19.90
C GLU A 75 -16.98 34.37 -18.51
N SER A 76 -15.70 34.20 -18.23
CA SER A 76 -15.04 34.80 -17.07
C SER A 76 -13.61 35.16 -17.45
N TYR A 77 -12.95 36.02 -16.66
CA TYR A 77 -11.61 36.52 -16.98
C TYR A 77 -10.60 36.14 -15.90
N SER A 78 -9.35 35.93 -16.31
CA SER A 78 -8.22 35.71 -15.42
C SER A 78 -6.95 36.36 -15.98
N ASP A 79 -5.97 36.63 -15.12
CA ASP A 79 -4.70 37.25 -15.55
C ASP A 79 -3.74 36.26 -16.23
N TYR A 80 -4.05 34.97 -16.19
CA TYR A 80 -3.29 33.86 -16.76
C TYR A 80 -4.22 32.76 -17.29
N GLN A 81 -3.70 31.81 -18.08
CA GLN A 81 -4.45 30.62 -18.50
C GLN A 81 -4.48 29.58 -17.35
N PRO A 82 -5.63 29.30 -16.71
CA PRO A 82 -5.73 28.43 -15.52
C PRO A 82 -5.68 26.93 -15.83
N PHE A 83 -5.10 26.56 -16.97
CA PHE A 83 -4.91 25.19 -17.40
C PHE A 83 -3.45 24.98 -17.82
N THR A 84 -2.86 23.86 -17.40
CA THR A 84 -1.48 23.50 -17.78
C THR A 84 -1.35 23.05 -19.23
N ARG A 85 -2.40 22.44 -19.79
CA ARG A 85 -2.40 21.84 -21.13
C ARG A 85 -3.81 21.76 -21.69
N MET A 86 -3.90 21.56 -23.01
CA MET A 86 -5.16 21.22 -23.67
C MET A 86 -5.42 19.71 -23.65
N LEU A 87 -6.64 19.32 -23.29
CA LEU A 87 -7.11 17.94 -23.29
C LEU A 87 -8.41 17.85 -24.11
N VAL A 88 -8.50 16.85 -24.99
CA VAL A 88 -9.75 16.45 -25.63
C VAL A 88 -9.96 14.97 -25.38
N LYS A 89 -10.99 14.62 -24.61
CA LYS A 89 -11.22 13.25 -24.10
C LYS A 89 -12.57 12.73 -24.56
N ILE A 90 -12.57 11.48 -25.01
CA ILE A 90 -13.79 10.71 -25.25
C ILE A 90 -14.21 10.08 -23.92
N LYS A 91 -15.49 10.23 -23.57
CA LYS A 91 -16.10 9.65 -22.37
C LYS A 91 -17.38 8.91 -22.76
N ARG A 92 -17.87 8.09 -21.82
CA ARG A 92 -19.19 7.46 -21.95
C ARG A 92 -20.31 8.50 -21.81
N GLU A 93 -20.09 9.45 -20.90
CA GLU A 93 -20.99 10.57 -20.60
C GLU A 93 -20.15 11.85 -20.47
N ILE A 94 -20.69 12.99 -20.91
CA ILE A 94 -20.06 14.32 -20.72
C ILE A 94 -20.17 14.81 -19.27
N ILE A 95 -21.12 14.25 -18.53
CA ILE A 95 -21.23 14.32 -17.07
C ILE A 95 -21.68 12.95 -16.56
N ALA A 96 -20.82 12.27 -15.80
CA ALA A 96 -21.05 10.89 -15.39
C ALA A 96 -22.16 10.83 -14.33
N PHE A 97 -23.31 10.28 -14.70
CA PHE A 97 -24.46 10.11 -13.81
C PHE A 97 -24.70 8.64 -13.44
N GLY A 98 -24.28 7.70 -14.30
CA GLY A 98 -24.30 6.27 -13.99
C GLY A 98 -25.68 5.59 -14.05
N ILE A 99 -26.72 6.32 -14.47
CA ILE A 99 -28.07 5.79 -14.67
C ILE A 99 -28.46 5.86 -16.14
N GLU A 100 -28.95 4.75 -16.66
CA GLU A 100 -29.47 4.67 -18.02
C GLU A 100 -30.88 5.28 -18.12
N GLY A 101 -31.18 5.82 -19.31
CA GLY A 101 -32.53 6.27 -19.66
C GLY A 101 -32.85 7.72 -19.34
N ILE A 102 -31.96 8.51 -18.74
CA ILE A 102 -32.11 9.97 -18.70
C ILE A 102 -31.37 10.56 -19.90
N ASP A 103 -32.12 11.19 -20.82
CA ASP A 103 -31.60 11.79 -22.03
C ASP A 103 -31.97 13.28 -22.11
N PRO A 104 -31.09 14.17 -21.62
CA PRO A 104 -31.35 15.61 -21.63
C PRO A 104 -31.46 16.22 -23.03
N ALA A 105 -31.03 15.51 -24.08
CA ALA A 105 -31.22 15.98 -25.45
C ALA A 105 -32.68 15.88 -25.91
N GLN A 106 -33.46 14.95 -25.32
CA GLN A 106 -34.89 14.78 -25.61
C GLN A 106 -35.78 15.54 -24.65
N TYR A 107 -35.45 15.53 -23.36
CA TYR A 107 -36.27 16.14 -22.33
C TYR A 107 -35.43 16.58 -21.13
N THR A 108 -35.70 17.81 -20.67
CA THR A 108 -35.15 18.36 -19.43
C THR A 108 -36.26 19.07 -18.65
N SER A 109 -36.15 19.11 -17.33
CA SER A 109 -37.15 19.68 -16.44
C SER A 109 -37.23 21.21 -16.55
N LYS A 110 -38.26 21.81 -15.94
CA LYS A 110 -38.51 23.26 -16.00
C LYS A 110 -37.29 24.06 -15.52
N ARG A 111 -37.02 25.18 -16.18
CA ARG A 111 -35.96 26.12 -15.79
C ARG A 111 -36.54 27.27 -14.99
N ILE A 112 -35.79 27.76 -14.02
CA ILE A 112 -36.04 29.03 -13.33
C ILE A 112 -34.89 29.99 -13.62
N GLU A 113 -35.21 31.22 -14.02
CA GLU A 113 -34.21 32.24 -14.30
C GLU A 113 -33.60 32.77 -12.99
N PRO A 114 -32.33 33.22 -12.97
CA PRO A 114 -31.69 33.74 -11.76
C PRO A 114 -32.47 34.84 -11.05
N ALA A 115 -33.00 35.81 -11.81
CA ALA A 115 -33.80 36.91 -11.25
C ALA A 115 -35.11 36.43 -10.63
N GLU A 116 -35.74 35.41 -11.23
CA GLU A 116 -36.97 34.81 -10.68
C GLU A 116 -36.67 34.03 -9.39
N LEU A 117 -35.58 33.24 -9.39
CA LEU A 117 -35.18 32.53 -8.18
C LEU A 117 -34.86 33.50 -7.04
N LYS A 118 -34.09 34.56 -7.31
CA LYS A 118 -33.79 35.59 -6.32
C LYS A 118 -35.07 36.20 -5.76
N GLN A 119 -36.04 36.54 -6.61
CA GLN A 119 -37.31 37.08 -6.16
C GLN A 119 -38.03 36.09 -5.22
N TRP A 120 -38.03 34.79 -5.53
CA TRP A 120 -38.66 33.79 -4.65
C TRP A 120 -37.99 33.73 -3.28
N LEU A 121 -36.66 33.85 -3.25
CA LEU A 121 -35.87 33.85 -2.00
C LEU A 121 -36.09 35.15 -1.20
N ASP A 122 -36.11 36.31 -1.86
CA ASP A 122 -36.40 37.61 -1.24
C ASP A 122 -37.80 37.63 -0.58
N GLU A 123 -38.79 37.00 -1.23
CA GLU A 123 -40.17 36.89 -0.75
C GLU A 123 -40.34 35.83 0.37
N GLY A 124 -39.30 35.04 0.66
CA GLY A 124 -39.37 33.96 1.64
C GLY A 124 -40.34 32.83 1.24
N ARG A 125 -40.52 32.59 -0.07
CA ARG A 125 -41.38 31.51 -0.56
C ARG A 125 -40.85 30.15 -0.12
N PRO A 126 -41.72 29.18 0.20
CA PRO A 126 -41.28 27.83 0.53
C PRO A 126 -40.73 27.15 -0.73
N VAL A 127 -39.40 27.02 -0.80
CA VAL A 127 -38.67 26.34 -1.87
C VAL A 127 -37.50 25.57 -1.26
N THR A 128 -37.27 24.35 -1.73
CA THR A 128 -36.10 23.57 -1.38
C THR A 128 -35.02 23.79 -2.44
N LEU A 129 -33.92 24.43 -2.07
CA LEU A 129 -32.74 24.50 -2.91
C LEU A 129 -31.94 23.20 -2.73
N LEU A 130 -31.67 22.47 -3.81
CA LEU A 130 -30.92 21.21 -3.76
C LEU A 130 -29.58 21.36 -4.49
N ASP A 131 -28.49 21.29 -3.73
CA ASP A 131 -27.13 21.34 -4.28
C ASP A 131 -26.77 19.98 -4.88
N THR A 132 -26.50 19.95 -6.18
CA THR A 132 -26.14 18.72 -6.91
C THR A 132 -24.62 18.54 -7.04
N ARG A 133 -23.85 19.39 -6.33
CA ARG A 133 -22.40 19.36 -6.35
C ARG A 133 -21.80 18.36 -5.34
N ASN A 134 -20.50 18.11 -5.50
CA ASN A 134 -19.77 17.27 -4.55
C ASN A 134 -19.52 18.05 -3.25
N ASP A 135 -19.34 17.32 -2.15
CA ASP A 135 -19.08 17.83 -0.80
C ASP A 135 -18.06 18.99 -0.75
N TYR A 136 -16.90 18.82 -1.38
CA TYR A 136 -15.82 19.81 -1.39
C TYR A 136 -16.20 21.12 -2.10
N GLU A 137 -17.19 21.09 -3.00
CA GLU A 137 -17.70 22.29 -3.69
C GLU A 137 -18.69 23.04 -2.80
N VAL A 138 -19.47 22.31 -1.99
CA VAL A 138 -20.48 22.85 -1.06
C VAL A 138 -19.79 23.52 0.13
N GLU A 139 -18.73 22.90 0.66
CA GLU A 139 -17.94 23.45 1.77
C GLU A 139 -17.38 24.85 1.48
N LEU A 140 -17.01 25.11 0.23
CA LEU A 140 -16.47 26.40 -0.20
C LEU A 140 -17.56 27.48 -0.25
N GLY A 141 -18.76 27.10 -0.63
CA GLY A 141 -19.91 28.00 -0.66
C GLY A 141 -21.13 27.37 -1.30
N THR A 142 -22.32 27.80 -0.88
CA THR A 142 -23.61 27.33 -1.38
C THR A 142 -24.72 28.34 -1.06
N PHE A 143 -25.91 28.14 -1.60
CA PHE A 143 -27.07 28.97 -1.27
C PHE A 143 -27.51 28.79 0.20
N GLU A 144 -28.06 29.86 0.77
CA GLU A 144 -28.60 29.82 2.13
C GLU A 144 -29.71 28.78 2.24
N ASN A 145 -29.63 27.93 3.27
CA ASN A 145 -30.58 26.85 3.55
C ASN A 145 -30.70 25.80 2.43
N ALA A 146 -29.72 25.71 1.53
CA ALA A 146 -29.67 24.63 0.56
C ALA A 146 -29.48 23.26 1.22
N VAL A 147 -30.18 22.27 0.71
CA VAL A 147 -30.00 20.86 1.06
C VAL A 147 -28.76 20.34 0.34
N HIS A 148 -27.83 19.79 1.11
CA HIS A 148 -26.65 19.09 0.63
C HIS A 148 -26.81 17.59 0.90
N LEU A 149 -26.36 16.75 -0.03
CA LEU A 149 -26.56 15.29 0.02
C LEU A 149 -25.33 14.50 0.49
N ASP A 150 -24.24 15.20 0.84
CA ASP A 150 -22.95 14.63 1.25
C ASP A 150 -22.44 13.56 0.27
N ILE A 151 -22.34 13.95 -1.01
CA ILE A 151 -21.86 13.10 -2.10
C ILE A 151 -20.40 13.45 -2.45
N ASP A 152 -19.55 12.43 -2.53
CA ASP A 152 -18.17 12.58 -3.03
C ASP A 152 -18.15 12.70 -4.56
N HIS A 153 -19.09 12.01 -5.23
CA HIS A 153 -19.23 11.98 -6.67
C HIS A 153 -20.68 12.15 -7.12
N PHE A 154 -20.89 12.89 -8.21
CA PHE A 154 -22.24 13.09 -8.78
C PHE A 154 -22.98 11.79 -9.16
N ARG A 155 -22.28 10.68 -9.39
CA ARG A 155 -22.90 9.37 -9.64
C ARG A 155 -23.60 8.78 -8.41
N ASP A 156 -23.30 9.30 -7.22
CA ASP A 156 -23.87 8.87 -5.94
C ASP A 156 -25.16 9.66 -5.63
N PHE A 157 -25.42 10.74 -6.38
CA PHE A 157 -26.63 11.57 -6.26
C PHE A 157 -27.93 10.74 -6.30
N PRO A 158 -28.10 9.78 -7.24
CA PRO A 158 -29.29 8.96 -7.29
C PRO A 158 -29.67 8.26 -5.98
N GLU A 159 -28.70 7.56 -5.37
CA GLU A 159 -28.90 6.80 -4.15
C GLU A 159 -29.26 7.72 -2.99
N ARG A 160 -28.59 8.87 -2.88
CA ARG A 160 -28.83 9.83 -1.79
C ARG A 160 -30.19 10.52 -1.89
N VAL A 161 -30.67 10.81 -3.11
CA VAL A 161 -32.00 11.39 -3.29
C VAL A 161 -33.10 10.40 -2.94
N GLU A 162 -32.96 9.12 -3.29
CA GLU A 162 -33.96 8.10 -2.97
C GLU A 162 -34.20 7.99 -1.45
N ALA A 163 -33.16 8.24 -0.65
CA ALA A 163 -33.20 8.26 0.81
C ALA A 163 -33.81 9.54 1.41
N MET A 164 -34.16 10.56 0.61
CA MET A 164 -34.72 11.81 1.13
C MET A 164 -36.14 11.62 1.69
N PRO A 165 -36.51 12.38 2.75
CA PRO A 165 -37.85 12.34 3.32
C PRO A 165 -38.94 12.65 2.28
N ALA A 166 -40.08 11.96 2.39
CA ALA A 166 -41.18 12.09 1.43
C ALA A 166 -41.77 13.51 1.40
N GLU A 167 -41.67 14.25 2.50
CA GLU A 167 -42.18 15.62 2.65
C GLU A 167 -41.49 16.61 1.70
N VAL A 168 -40.21 16.37 1.36
CA VAL A 168 -39.47 17.22 0.43
C VAL A 168 -40.01 17.08 -0.99
N ARG A 169 -40.61 15.93 -1.34
CA ARG A 169 -41.16 15.65 -2.67
C ARG A 169 -42.41 16.46 -3.00
N GLU A 170 -43.07 16.98 -1.97
CA GLU A 170 -44.30 17.76 -2.05
C GLU A 170 -44.04 19.27 -2.19
N GLN A 171 -42.80 19.73 -1.95
CA GLN A 171 -42.42 21.14 -2.07
C GLN A 171 -41.78 21.43 -3.43
N PRO A 172 -41.81 22.70 -3.91
CA PRO A 172 -41.01 23.12 -5.04
C PRO A 172 -39.52 22.89 -4.76
N VAL A 173 -38.83 22.17 -5.65
CA VAL A 173 -37.39 21.91 -5.55
C VAL A 173 -36.67 22.62 -6.69
N VAL A 174 -35.62 23.38 -6.38
CA VAL A 174 -34.74 24.00 -7.37
C VAL A 174 -33.36 23.36 -7.26
N THR A 175 -32.98 22.57 -8.26
CA THR A 175 -31.62 22.01 -8.34
C THR A 175 -30.65 23.02 -8.92
N PHE A 176 -29.43 23.07 -8.39
CA PHE A 176 -28.36 23.90 -8.93
C PHE A 176 -26.99 23.21 -8.87
N CYS A 177 -26.06 23.70 -9.68
CA CYS A 177 -24.62 23.41 -9.63
C CYS A 177 -23.85 24.58 -10.24
N THR A 178 -22.52 24.48 -10.35
CA THR A 178 -21.65 25.56 -10.88
C THR A 178 -22.14 26.09 -12.23
N GLY A 179 -22.35 25.19 -13.20
CA GLY A 179 -22.65 25.56 -14.59
C GLY A 179 -23.95 25.00 -15.15
N GLY A 180 -24.79 24.35 -14.35
CA GLY A 180 -26.09 23.79 -14.77
C GLY A 180 -26.07 22.37 -15.36
N ILE A 181 -24.95 21.89 -15.92
CA ILE A 181 -24.90 20.58 -16.62
C ILE A 181 -25.35 19.37 -15.78
N ARG A 182 -25.11 19.38 -14.46
CA ARG A 182 -25.59 18.29 -13.56
C ARG A 182 -27.10 18.32 -13.39
N CYS A 183 -27.69 19.52 -13.34
CA CYS A 183 -29.12 19.73 -13.12
C CYS A 183 -29.95 19.21 -14.30
N GLU A 184 -29.38 19.24 -15.51
CA GLU A 184 -29.98 18.66 -16.72
C GLU A 184 -30.22 17.13 -16.60
N LYS A 185 -29.48 16.43 -15.72
CA LYS A 185 -29.73 15.01 -15.39
C LYS A 185 -30.43 14.82 -14.04
N ALA A 186 -30.07 15.63 -13.04
CA ALA A 186 -30.61 15.53 -11.69
C ALA A 186 -32.11 15.86 -11.64
N ALA A 187 -32.55 16.94 -12.28
CA ALA A 187 -33.96 17.36 -12.22
C ALA A 187 -34.92 16.33 -12.86
N PRO A 188 -34.64 15.77 -14.06
CA PRO A 188 -35.48 14.70 -14.60
C PRO A 188 -35.50 13.44 -13.74
N MET A 189 -34.43 13.17 -13.00
CA MET A 189 -34.41 12.07 -12.03
C MET A 189 -35.37 12.33 -10.88
N LEU A 190 -35.38 13.53 -10.30
CA LEU A 190 -36.31 13.91 -9.24
C LEU A 190 -37.77 13.73 -9.70
N GLU A 191 -38.10 14.17 -10.92
CA GLU A 191 -39.45 13.97 -11.49
C GLU A 191 -39.82 12.49 -11.59
N ARG A 192 -38.87 11.62 -12.00
CA ARG A 192 -39.07 10.15 -12.02
C ARG A 192 -39.30 9.54 -10.64
N LEU A 193 -38.67 10.09 -9.60
CA LEU A 193 -38.84 9.68 -8.22
C LEU A 193 -40.11 10.24 -7.55
N GLY A 194 -40.91 11.00 -8.31
CA GLY A 194 -42.22 11.49 -7.89
C GLY A 194 -42.23 12.87 -7.23
N PHE A 195 -41.16 13.66 -7.39
CA PHE A 195 -41.18 15.07 -6.97
C PHE A 195 -42.14 15.87 -7.86
N ARG A 196 -43.01 16.68 -7.26
CA ARG A 196 -44.12 17.32 -7.99
C ARG A 196 -43.70 18.55 -8.82
N ASP A 197 -42.90 19.43 -8.21
CA ASP A 197 -42.53 20.72 -8.78
C ASP A 197 -41.01 20.86 -8.79
N VAL A 198 -40.38 20.35 -9.85
CA VAL A 198 -38.92 20.38 -10.02
C VAL A 198 -38.53 21.47 -11.00
N TYR A 199 -37.59 22.31 -10.57
CA TYR A 199 -36.96 23.36 -11.35
C TYR A 199 -35.44 23.17 -11.34
N GLN A 200 -34.77 23.66 -12.37
CA GLN A 200 -33.32 23.80 -12.39
C GLN A 200 -32.93 25.26 -12.61
N LEU A 201 -31.93 25.73 -11.86
CA LEU A 201 -31.41 27.09 -12.02
C LEU A 201 -30.76 27.23 -13.40
N HIS A 202 -31.35 28.07 -14.25
CA HIS A 202 -30.82 28.28 -15.59
C HIS A 202 -29.42 28.86 -15.52
N GLY A 203 -28.47 28.19 -16.17
CA GLY A 203 -27.07 28.60 -16.17
C GLY A 203 -26.30 28.32 -14.86
N GLY A 204 -26.93 27.77 -13.82
CA GLY A 204 -26.28 27.45 -12.54
C GLY A 204 -25.79 28.68 -11.77
N ILE A 205 -24.91 28.45 -10.80
CA ILE A 205 -24.41 29.49 -9.86
C ILE A 205 -23.69 30.62 -10.62
N LEU A 206 -22.88 30.31 -11.63
CA LEU A 206 -22.13 31.32 -12.37
C LEU A 206 -23.05 32.32 -13.09
N ASN A 207 -24.16 31.86 -13.69
CA ASN A 207 -25.15 32.73 -14.32
C ASN A 207 -25.95 33.52 -13.27
N TYR A 208 -26.15 32.95 -12.08
CA TYR A 208 -26.77 33.67 -10.98
C TYR A 208 -25.91 34.85 -10.52
N PHE A 209 -24.60 34.63 -10.33
CA PHE A 209 -23.64 35.69 -10.02
C PHE A 209 -23.62 36.78 -11.10
N GLU A 210 -23.60 36.38 -12.37
CA GLU A 210 -23.58 37.32 -13.49
C GLU A 210 -24.83 38.22 -13.53
N GLN A 211 -26.02 37.66 -13.33
CA GLN A 211 -27.28 38.41 -13.47
C GLN A 211 -27.69 39.18 -12.21
N VAL A 212 -27.43 38.63 -11.03
CA VAL A 212 -27.97 39.15 -9.77
C VAL A 212 -26.96 39.25 -8.62
N GLY A 213 -25.68 38.91 -8.86
CA GLY A 213 -24.64 38.94 -7.83
C GLY A 213 -24.77 37.79 -6.81
N GLY A 214 -24.32 38.03 -5.58
CA GLY A 214 -24.16 37.00 -4.55
C GLY A 214 -25.28 36.92 -3.50
N GLU A 215 -26.40 37.60 -3.69
CA GLU A 215 -27.48 37.57 -2.68
C GLU A 215 -28.03 36.16 -2.48
N HIS A 216 -28.26 35.77 -1.22
CA HIS A 216 -28.62 34.41 -0.79
C HIS A 216 -27.57 33.33 -1.05
N TYR A 217 -26.36 33.67 -1.47
CA TYR A 217 -25.24 32.73 -1.59
C TYR A 217 -24.16 33.06 -0.56
N ARG A 218 -23.60 32.03 0.09
CA ARG A 218 -22.51 32.19 1.07
C ARG A 218 -21.25 31.53 0.56
N GLY A 219 -20.12 32.20 0.76
CA GLY A 219 -18.80 31.71 0.35
C GLY A 219 -18.57 31.87 -1.15
N ASP A 220 -17.66 31.05 -1.69
CA ASP A 220 -17.20 31.14 -3.07
C ASP A 220 -17.74 29.98 -3.92
N CYS A 221 -17.70 30.12 -5.24
CA CYS A 221 -18.14 29.07 -6.16
C CYS A 221 -16.93 28.30 -6.71
N PHE A 222 -16.88 27.00 -6.44
CA PHE A 222 -15.81 26.13 -6.94
C PHE A 222 -15.82 26.05 -8.48
N VAL A 223 -14.65 26.16 -9.09
CA VAL A 223 -14.42 26.02 -10.54
C VAL A 223 -13.35 24.96 -10.83
N PHE A 224 -13.52 24.24 -11.94
CA PHE A 224 -12.74 23.05 -12.30
C PHE A 224 -11.41 23.38 -13.00
N ASP A 225 -10.68 24.37 -12.49
CA ASP A 225 -9.40 24.85 -13.03
C ASP A 225 -8.49 25.42 -11.92
N GLN A 226 -7.32 25.95 -12.29
CA GLN A 226 -6.32 26.41 -11.31
C GLN A 226 -6.77 27.57 -10.43
N ARG A 227 -7.85 28.28 -10.80
CA ARG A 227 -8.43 29.33 -9.95
C ARG A 227 -9.04 28.76 -8.69
N VAL A 228 -9.43 27.48 -8.69
CA VAL A 228 -10.11 26.74 -7.62
C VAL A 228 -11.51 27.27 -7.29
N ALA A 229 -11.67 28.58 -7.16
CA ALA A 229 -12.89 29.24 -6.71
C ALA A 229 -13.01 30.67 -7.28
N VAL A 230 -14.25 31.10 -7.52
CA VAL A 230 -14.58 32.48 -7.89
C VAL A 230 -15.63 33.07 -6.95
N ASP A 231 -15.54 34.38 -6.70
CA ASP A 231 -16.51 35.11 -5.89
C ASP A 231 -17.79 35.47 -6.68
N ALA A 232 -18.72 36.16 -6.03
CA ALA A 232 -19.97 36.65 -6.64
C ALA A 232 -19.77 37.68 -7.77
N ALA A 233 -18.57 38.26 -7.89
CA ALA A 233 -18.18 39.13 -9.00
C ALA A 233 -17.42 38.36 -10.10
N LEU A 234 -17.42 37.02 -10.05
CA LEU A 234 -16.71 36.12 -10.97
C LEU A 234 -15.19 36.34 -11.00
N SER A 235 -14.63 36.88 -9.91
CA SER A 235 -13.19 37.09 -9.73
C SER A 235 -12.56 35.92 -8.99
N GLU A 236 -11.33 35.56 -9.34
CA GLU A 236 -10.55 34.50 -8.68
C GLU A 236 -10.31 34.85 -7.21
N THR A 237 -10.47 33.85 -6.33
CA THR A 237 -10.26 33.99 -4.89
C THR A 237 -8.99 33.28 -4.44
N ASP A 238 -8.56 33.53 -3.20
CA ASP A 238 -7.34 32.95 -2.63
C ASP A 238 -7.51 31.47 -2.21
N ALA A 239 -8.62 30.82 -2.52
CA ALA A 239 -8.82 29.40 -2.21
C ALA A 239 -7.79 28.54 -2.97
N ALA A 240 -7.25 27.53 -2.29
CA ALA A 240 -6.30 26.60 -2.91
C ALA A 240 -6.80 25.16 -2.81
N GLN A 241 -6.36 24.29 -3.71
CA GLN A 241 -6.58 22.86 -3.57
C GLN A 241 -5.32 22.17 -3.04
N CYS A 242 -5.46 21.34 -2.01
CA CYS A 242 -4.39 20.47 -1.56
C CYS A 242 -4.11 19.40 -2.63
N TYR A 243 -2.91 19.34 -3.18
CA TYR A 243 -2.55 18.31 -4.16
C TYR A 243 -2.47 16.89 -3.56
N ALA A 244 -2.33 16.75 -2.24
CA ALA A 244 -2.20 15.45 -1.58
C ALA A 244 -3.56 14.78 -1.36
N CYS A 245 -4.53 15.53 -0.84
CA CYS A 245 -5.85 15.00 -0.47
C CYS A 245 -7.02 15.61 -1.25
N GLN A 246 -6.76 16.52 -2.20
CA GLN A 246 -7.75 17.22 -3.02
C GLN A 246 -8.73 18.13 -2.26
N SER A 247 -8.62 18.23 -0.93
CA SER A 247 -9.42 19.16 -0.14
C SER A 247 -9.17 20.61 -0.54
N ILE A 248 -10.24 21.40 -0.52
CA ILE A 248 -10.16 22.84 -0.71
C ILE A 248 -9.70 23.49 0.60
N LEU A 249 -8.79 24.44 0.48
CA LEU A 249 -8.09 25.11 1.56
C LEU A 249 -8.46 26.59 1.53
N SER A 250 -9.05 27.06 2.61
CA SER A 250 -9.24 28.49 2.85
C SER A 250 -7.89 29.20 2.97
N PRO A 251 -7.85 30.55 2.87
CA PRO A 251 -6.66 31.32 3.18
C PRO A 251 -6.13 31.08 4.61
N GLU A 252 -7.00 30.71 5.56
CA GLU A 252 -6.62 30.35 6.93
C GLU A 252 -5.96 28.96 6.98
N ASP A 253 -6.51 27.96 6.28
CA ASP A 253 -5.90 26.63 6.17
C ASP A 253 -4.49 26.68 5.59
N GLN A 254 -4.27 27.61 4.65
CA GLN A 254 -2.97 27.83 4.01
C GLN A 254 -1.94 28.48 4.94
N GLN A 255 -2.35 29.08 6.06
CA GLN A 255 -1.44 29.65 7.07
C GLN A 255 -1.04 28.62 8.14
N SER A 256 -1.68 27.46 8.17
CA SER A 256 -1.38 26.41 9.14
C SER A 256 0.04 25.87 8.98
N PRO A 257 0.75 25.53 10.07
CA PRO A 257 2.07 24.89 10.01
C PRO A 257 2.03 23.52 9.32
N TYR A 258 0.85 22.91 9.19
CA TYR A 258 0.64 21.62 8.54
C TYR A 258 0.45 21.74 7.02
N TYR A 259 0.27 22.96 6.51
CA TYR A 259 0.21 23.19 5.08
C TYR A 259 1.62 23.30 4.48
N VAL A 260 1.96 22.31 3.67
CA VAL A 260 3.15 22.33 2.83
C VAL A 260 2.69 22.11 1.41
N LYS A 261 2.78 23.16 0.58
CA LYS A 261 2.32 23.15 -0.81
C LYS A 261 2.84 21.92 -1.54
N GLY A 262 1.91 21.10 -2.06
CA GLY A 262 2.22 19.86 -2.77
C GLY A 262 2.52 18.63 -1.90
N LYS A 263 2.54 18.75 -0.56
CA LYS A 263 2.84 17.64 0.36
C LYS A 263 1.72 17.35 1.36
N SER A 264 1.19 18.36 2.03
CA SER A 264 0.18 18.18 3.09
C SER A 264 -0.65 19.44 3.32
N CYS A 265 -1.79 19.28 4.01
CA CYS A 265 -2.62 20.36 4.53
C CYS A 265 -3.11 19.99 5.94
N PRO A 266 -3.81 20.89 6.67
CA PRO A 266 -4.31 20.60 8.02
C PRO A 266 -5.23 19.38 8.09
N ARG A 267 -5.91 19.04 6.99
CA ARG A 267 -6.86 17.92 6.92
C ARG A 267 -6.19 16.57 6.67
N CYS A 268 -5.04 16.55 6.01
CA CYS A 268 -4.35 15.31 5.64
C CYS A 268 -2.95 15.17 6.24
N TYR A 269 -2.52 16.14 7.04
CA TYR A 269 -1.27 16.04 7.77
C TYR A 269 -1.33 14.86 8.73
N GLN A 270 -0.24 14.10 8.76
CA GLN A 270 -0.03 12.98 9.65
C GLN A 270 1.32 13.14 10.30
N THR A 271 1.41 12.80 11.58
CA THR A 271 2.69 12.65 12.26
C THR A 271 3.47 11.48 11.65
N SER A 272 4.79 11.42 11.88
CA SER A 272 5.62 10.29 11.43
C SER A 272 5.11 8.96 12.00
N ASP A 273 4.60 8.99 13.23
CA ASP A 273 4.15 7.80 13.93
C ASP A 273 2.81 7.31 13.37
N GLU A 274 1.86 8.22 13.10
CA GLU A 274 0.59 7.86 12.43
C GLU A 274 0.84 7.29 11.04
N ALA A 275 1.71 7.92 10.25
CA ALA A 275 2.07 7.45 8.92
C ALA A 275 2.76 6.06 8.98
N MET A 276 3.64 5.85 9.95
CA MET A 276 4.27 4.54 10.20
C MET A 276 3.23 3.49 10.58
N GLN A 277 2.33 3.77 11.51
CA GLN A 277 1.30 2.82 11.95
C GLN A 277 0.34 2.46 10.80
N GLN A 278 -0.04 3.43 9.97
CA GLN A 278 -0.83 3.17 8.77
C GLN A 278 -0.09 2.29 7.75
N SER A 279 1.20 2.55 7.53
CA SER A 279 2.05 1.72 6.69
C SER A 279 2.13 0.28 7.22
N ILE A 280 2.38 0.11 8.52
CA ILE A 280 2.43 -1.21 9.18
C ILE A 280 1.08 -1.95 9.02
N ALA A 281 -0.05 -1.27 9.27
CA ALA A 281 -1.37 -1.86 9.11
C ALA A 281 -1.65 -2.30 7.66
N GLN A 282 -1.19 -1.51 6.67
CA GLN A 282 -1.25 -1.90 5.27
C GLN A 282 -0.37 -3.13 4.99
N ARG A 283 0.86 -3.19 5.51
CA ARG A 283 1.74 -4.34 5.36
C ARG A 283 1.17 -5.62 5.99
N HIS A 284 0.52 -5.53 7.14
CA HIS A 284 -0.14 -6.69 7.75
C HIS A 284 -1.27 -7.21 6.87
N ARG A 285 -2.06 -6.33 6.24
CA ARG A 285 -3.09 -6.74 5.25
C ARG A 285 -2.47 -7.46 4.06
N GLU A 286 -1.40 -6.92 3.49
CA GLU A 286 -0.71 -7.53 2.34
C GLU A 286 -0.08 -8.88 2.68
N ILE A 287 0.50 -9.02 3.89
CA ILE A 287 1.00 -10.31 4.38
C ILE A 287 -0.15 -11.30 4.49
N ALA A 288 -1.27 -10.92 5.11
CA ALA A 288 -2.43 -11.79 5.27
C ALA A 288 -3.02 -12.23 3.92
N GLU A 289 -3.11 -11.32 2.95
CA GLU A 289 -3.57 -11.61 1.60
C GLU A 289 -2.61 -12.55 0.86
N TYR A 290 -1.30 -12.29 0.91
CA TYR A 290 -0.30 -13.10 0.22
C TYR A 290 -0.11 -14.49 0.83
N THR A 291 -0.39 -14.63 2.13
CA THR A 291 -0.21 -15.90 2.86
C THR A 291 -1.47 -16.74 2.99
N SER A 292 -2.57 -16.34 2.33
CA SER A 292 -3.84 -17.07 2.33
C SER A 292 -4.34 -17.40 0.90
N PRO A 293 -4.07 -18.62 0.39
CA PRO A 293 -3.31 -19.70 1.02
C PRO A 293 -1.80 -19.44 1.01
N LEU A 294 -1.03 -20.23 1.79
CA LEU A 294 0.43 -20.09 1.83
C LEU A 294 1.04 -20.18 0.42
N PRO A 295 2.04 -19.36 0.07
CA PRO A 295 2.61 -19.33 -1.28
C PRO A 295 3.20 -20.68 -1.73
N GLY A 296 3.74 -21.46 -0.78
CA GLY A 296 4.30 -22.78 -1.01
C GLY A 296 3.32 -23.93 -0.81
N SER A 297 2.08 -23.70 -0.38
CA SER A 297 1.08 -24.79 -0.21
C SER A 297 0.41 -25.21 -1.51
N THR A 298 0.51 -24.39 -2.57
CA THR A 298 0.06 -24.75 -3.91
C THR A 298 1.21 -25.38 -4.70
N PRO A 299 1.03 -26.56 -5.33
CA PRO A 299 2.08 -27.21 -6.13
C PRO A 299 2.70 -26.27 -7.16
N TYR A 300 4.03 -26.25 -7.24
CA TYR A 300 4.74 -25.43 -8.22
C TYR A 300 6.07 -26.06 -8.66
N ASP A 301 6.55 -25.66 -9.83
CA ASP A 301 7.88 -26.04 -10.30
C ASP A 301 8.97 -25.18 -9.63
N ASN A 302 9.96 -25.85 -9.06
CA ASN A 302 11.15 -25.21 -8.50
C ASN A 302 12.41 -25.62 -9.27
N TYR A 303 13.33 -24.68 -9.48
CA TYR A 303 14.57 -24.91 -10.22
C TYR A 303 15.76 -24.57 -9.35
N LEU A 304 16.45 -25.60 -8.86
CA LEU A 304 17.64 -25.43 -8.02
C LEU A 304 18.89 -25.34 -8.90
N PRO A 305 19.63 -24.22 -8.87
CA PRO A 305 20.83 -24.08 -9.69
C PRO A 305 22.03 -24.80 -9.06
N ALA A 306 22.80 -25.51 -9.89
CA ALA A 306 24.09 -26.09 -9.54
C ALA A 306 25.18 -25.56 -10.49
N HIS A 307 26.23 -24.96 -9.92
CA HIS A 307 27.31 -24.34 -10.67
C HIS A 307 28.55 -25.25 -10.68
N VAL A 308 29.10 -25.50 -11.87
CA VAL A 308 30.32 -26.30 -12.01
C VAL A 308 31.53 -25.44 -11.66
N SER A 309 32.16 -25.76 -10.52
CA SER A 309 33.41 -25.14 -10.09
C SER A 309 34.62 -25.78 -10.77
N GLN A 310 35.78 -25.12 -10.70
CA GLN A 310 37.03 -25.65 -11.27
C GLN A 310 37.43 -27.02 -10.71
N ALA A 311 37.09 -27.30 -9.44
CA ALA A 311 37.40 -28.58 -8.80
C ALA A 311 36.55 -29.75 -9.32
N LEU A 312 35.43 -29.45 -9.99
CA LEU A 312 34.47 -30.44 -10.48
C LEU A 312 34.53 -30.60 -12.00
N ASP A 313 35.50 -29.95 -12.67
CA ASP A 313 35.65 -29.98 -14.12
C ASP A 313 35.92 -31.39 -14.63
N GLY A 314 35.28 -31.75 -15.74
CA GLY A 314 35.48 -33.02 -16.42
C GLY A 314 34.83 -34.23 -15.75
N LEU A 315 34.21 -34.09 -14.57
CA LEU A 315 33.38 -35.14 -13.96
C LEU A 315 32.16 -35.45 -14.83
N THR A 316 31.62 -36.65 -14.74
CA THR A 316 30.29 -36.93 -15.30
C THR A 316 29.20 -36.13 -14.57
N VAL A 317 28.03 -35.93 -15.19
CA VAL A 317 26.90 -35.26 -14.55
C VAL A 317 26.52 -35.96 -13.24
N LEU A 318 26.54 -37.29 -13.21
CA LEU A 318 26.25 -38.07 -12.00
C LEU A 318 27.26 -37.80 -10.88
N GLU A 319 28.56 -37.93 -11.17
CA GLU A 319 29.64 -37.67 -10.20
C GLU A 319 29.61 -36.21 -9.70
N PHE A 320 29.33 -35.27 -10.60
CA PHE A 320 29.14 -33.86 -10.27
C PHE A 320 28.00 -33.66 -9.27
N LEU A 321 26.82 -34.25 -9.51
CA LEU A 321 25.67 -34.11 -8.63
C LEU A 321 25.90 -34.76 -7.25
N GLN A 322 26.57 -35.92 -7.21
CA GLN A 322 26.99 -36.57 -5.96
C GLN A 322 27.99 -35.72 -5.18
N ALA A 323 28.92 -35.04 -5.86
CA ALA A 323 29.86 -34.14 -5.21
C ALA A 323 29.19 -32.87 -4.67
N VAL A 324 28.17 -32.34 -5.36
CA VAL A 324 27.44 -31.13 -4.93
C VAL A 324 26.46 -31.44 -3.79
N ILE A 325 25.80 -32.59 -3.80
CA ILE A 325 24.85 -33.01 -2.75
C ILE A 325 25.15 -34.45 -2.33
N PRO A 326 26.16 -34.67 -1.46
CA PRO A 326 26.59 -36.01 -1.05
C PRO A 326 25.56 -36.82 -0.27
N ALA A 327 24.55 -36.14 0.29
CA ALA A 327 23.50 -36.76 1.10
C ALA A 327 22.42 -37.49 0.27
N VAL A 328 22.44 -37.37 -1.06
CA VAL A 328 21.48 -38.02 -1.96
C VAL A 328 22.13 -39.23 -2.61
N ASP A 329 21.48 -40.40 -2.46
CA ASP A 329 21.96 -41.66 -3.02
C ASP A 329 22.11 -41.62 -4.54
N GLU A 330 23.09 -42.37 -5.04
CA GLU A 330 23.40 -42.46 -6.48
C GLU A 330 22.19 -42.87 -7.32
N ASP A 331 21.45 -43.88 -6.87
CA ASP A 331 20.29 -44.41 -7.58
C ASP A 331 19.18 -43.37 -7.73
N VAL A 332 19.03 -42.48 -6.74
CA VAL A 332 18.08 -41.37 -6.78
C VAL A 332 18.50 -40.36 -7.85
N TRP A 333 19.80 -40.07 -7.97
CA TRP A 333 20.29 -39.19 -9.03
C TRP A 333 20.12 -39.79 -10.42
N LYS A 334 20.47 -41.07 -10.61
CA LYS A 334 20.25 -41.77 -11.88
C LYS A 334 18.79 -41.73 -12.31
N GLN A 335 17.87 -42.01 -11.37
CA GLN A 335 16.44 -41.91 -11.63
C GLN A 335 16.06 -40.50 -12.11
N LYS A 336 16.45 -39.45 -11.38
CA LYS A 336 16.13 -38.05 -11.73
C LYS A 336 16.70 -37.64 -13.09
N ILE A 337 17.91 -38.07 -13.42
CA ILE A 337 18.52 -37.81 -14.73
C ILE A 337 17.70 -38.50 -15.82
N SER A 338 17.32 -39.77 -15.63
CA SER A 338 16.51 -40.52 -16.60
C SER A 338 15.11 -39.94 -16.81
N GLU A 339 14.53 -39.32 -15.78
CA GLU A 339 13.27 -38.59 -15.82
C GLU A 339 13.39 -37.19 -16.47
N GLY A 340 14.60 -36.78 -16.87
CA GLY A 340 14.85 -35.48 -17.49
C GLY A 340 14.82 -34.30 -16.53
N ARG A 341 14.99 -34.53 -15.22
CA ARG A 341 14.92 -33.49 -14.17
C ARG A 341 16.20 -32.68 -14.01
N ILE A 342 17.27 -33.03 -14.71
CA ILE A 342 18.54 -32.30 -14.71
C ILE A 342 18.71 -31.63 -16.06
N LEU A 343 18.77 -30.30 -16.06
CA LEU A 343 18.74 -29.49 -17.28
C LEU A 343 20.02 -28.67 -17.43
N LEU A 344 20.54 -28.60 -18.66
CA LEU A 344 21.55 -27.63 -19.08
C LEU A 344 20.94 -26.79 -20.20
N GLU A 345 20.90 -25.47 -20.02
CA GLU A 345 20.25 -24.54 -20.98
C GLU A 345 18.81 -24.95 -21.34
N GLY A 346 18.07 -25.50 -20.37
CA GLY A 346 16.68 -25.94 -20.52
C GLY A 346 16.50 -27.33 -21.18
N LYS A 347 17.58 -28.07 -21.45
CA LYS A 347 17.53 -29.41 -22.04
C LYS A 347 18.01 -30.48 -21.07
N ALA A 348 17.31 -31.61 -21.04
CA ALA A 348 17.73 -32.79 -20.28
C ALA A 348 19.12 -33.26 -20.73
N VAL A 349 19.93 -33.71 -19.77
CA VAL A 349 21.30 -34.18 -20.00
C VAL A 349 21.44 -35.67 -19.71
N ALA A 350 22.38 -36.32 -20.37
CA ALA A 350 22.75 -37.71 -20.09
C ALA A 350 23.67 -37.80 -18.86
N GLU A 351 23.59 -38.92 -18.14
CA GLU A 351 24.35 -39.14 -16.90
C GLU A 351 25.87 -39.12 -17.09
N ASP A 352 26.34 -39.63 -18.24
CA ASP A 352 27.74 -39.83 -18.60
C ASP A 352 28.38 -38.61 -19.28
N ARG A 353 27.57 -37.58 -19.56
CA ARG A 353 28.07 -36.32 -20.09
C ARG A 353 29.08 -35.71 -19.12
N ARG A 354 30.22 -35.25 -19.62
CA ARG A 354 31.22 -34.55 -18.82
C ARG A 354 30.85 -33.09 -18.64
N VAL A 355 30.84 -32.61 -17.39
CA VAL A 355 30.59 -31.21 -17.04
C VAL A 355 31.82 -30.35 -17.32
N ALA A 356 31.62 -29.07 -17.63
CA ALA A 356 32.68 -28.09 -17.87
C ALA A 356 32.57 -26.89 -16.90
N VAL A 357 33.71 -26.33 -16.48
CA VAL A 357 33.73 -25.14 -15.61
C VAL A 357 32.83 -24.03 -16.13
N GLY A 358 32.02 -23.45 -15.24
CA GLY A 358 31.12 -22.35 -15.55
C GLY A 358 29.76 -22.78 -16.10
N GLU A 359 29.58 -24.06 -16.45
CA GLU A 359 28.25 -24.59 -16.75
C GLU A 359 27.32 -24.45 -15.53
N LYS A 360 26.05 -24.17 -15.83
CA LYS A 360 24.98 -24.03 -14.83
C LYS A 360 23.89 -25.03 -15.13
N TYR A 361 23.78 -26.04 -14.28
CA TYR A 361 22.73 -27.04 -14.32
C TYR A 361 21.53 -26.57 -13.49
N MET A 362 20.33 -26.93 -13.90
CA MET A 362 19.10 -26.73 -13.13
C MET A 362 18.53 -28.10 -12.77
N HIS A 363 18.35 -28.33 -11.48
CA HIS A 363 17.57 -29.45 -10.98
C HIS A 363 16.11 -29.00 -10.86
N TRP A 364 15.29 -29.52 -11.77
CA TRP A 364 13.86 -29.29 -11.80
C TRP A 364 13.16 -30.21 -10.79
N LEU A 365 12.57 -29.58 -9.78
CA LEU A 365 11.68 -30.20 -8.82
C LEU A 365 10.25 -29.86 -9.26
N SER A 366 9.53 -30.84 -9.79
CA SER A 366 8.14 -30.67 -10.20
C SER A 366 7.17 -30.82 -9.02
N ASP A 367 6.06 -30.08 -9.06
CA ASP A 367 4.94 -30.18 -8.09
C ASP A 367 5.38 -30.10 -6.63
N VAL A 368 6.32 -29.21 -6.33
CA VAL A 368 6.81 -28.98 -4.96
C VAL A 368 5.68 -28.39 -4.14
N VAL A 369 5.40 -29.03 -3.00
CA VAL A 369 4.55 -28.50 -1.95
C VAL A 369 5.41 -28.32 -0.70
N GLU A 370 5.47 -27.09 -0.21
CA GLU A 370 6.22 -26.75 0.99
C GLU A 370 5.38 -27.03 2.23
N PRO A 371 6.00 -27.46 3.35
CA PRO A 371 5.29 -27.63 4.61
C PRO A 371 4.67 -26.31 5.09
N GLU A 372 3.62 -26.44 5.90
CA GLU A 372 3.00 -25.31 6.59
C GLU A 372 3.98 -24.64 7.55
N VAL A 373 3.78 -23.33 7.72
CA VAL A 373 4.58 -22.46 8.59
C VAL A 373 3.65 -21.46 9.29
N ASN A 374 4.08 -20.95 10.42
CA ASN A 374 3.36 -19.88 11.11
C ASN A 374 3.63 -18.54 10.42
N VAL A 375 2.57 -17.86 9.99
CA VAL A 375 2.63 -16.57 9.27
C VAL A 375 2.04 -15.41 10.05
N ASP A 376 1.87 -15.51 11.37
CA ASP A 376 1.57 -14.38 12.26
C ASP A 376 2.81 -13.46 12.39
N ILE A 377 3.24 -12.91 11.25
CA ILE A 377 4.40 -12.03 11.10
C ILE A 377 3.97 -10.63 11.49
N ARG A 378 4.57 -10.10 12.56
CA ARG A 378 4.23 -8.77 13.07
C ARG A 378 5.37 -7.80 12.82
N ILE A 379 5.11 -6.80 11.98
CA ILE A 379 6.01 -5.64 11.86
C ILE A 379 5.76 -4.73 13.07
N LEU A 380 6.81 -4.45 13.85
CA LEU A 380 6.75 -3.60 15.04
C LEU A 380 7.15 -2.16 14.76
N TYR A 381 8.04 -1.95 13.78
CA TYR A 381 8.57 -0.65 13.41
C TYR A 381 9.00 -0.65 11.95
N GLU A 382 8.78 0.46 11.25
CA GLU A 382 9.26 0.68 9.90
C GLU A 382 9.57 2.16 9.66
N ASP A 383 10.69 2.42 8.99
CA ASP A 383 10.96 3.72 8.39
C ASP A 383 11.63 3.56 7.02
N VAL A 384 12.28 4.60 6.50
CA VAL A 384 12.90 4.61 5.16
C VAL A 384 14.05 3.61 5.02
N ASP A 385 14.66 3.18 6.13
CA ASP A 385 15.91 2.41 6.18
C ASP A 385 15.73 1.03 6.82
N LEU A 386 14.85 0.92 7.81
CA LEU A 386 14.74 -0.22 8.72
C LEU A 386 13.31 -0.76 8.79
N VAL A 387 13.20 -2.09 8.88
CA VAL A 387 11.98 -2.81 9.29
C VAL A 387 12.35 -3.71 10.46
N VAL A 388 11.57 -3.65 11.54
CA VAL A 388 11.71 -4.51 12.72
C VAL A 388 10.52 -5.46 12.75
N VAL A 389 10.82 -6.76 12.79
CA VAL A 389 9.81 -7.81 12.70
C VAL A 389 9.90 -8.69 13.93
N ASP A 390 8.76 -8.94 14.56
CA ASP A 390 8.58 -10.06 15.49
C ASP A 390 8.22 -11.30 14.67
N LYS A 391 9.20 -12.21 14.58
CA LYS A 391 9.09 -13.43 13.77
C LYS A 391 8.32 -14.50 14.55
N PRO A 392 7.26 -15.10 13.98
CA PRO A 392 6.60 -16.25 14.57
C PRO A 392 7.43 -17.52 14.37
N ALA A 393 6.99 -18.63 14.96
CA ALA A 393 7.59 -19.94 14.75
C ALA A 393 6.48 -21.02 14.65
N PRO A 394 6.71 -22.10 13.89
CA PRO A 394 7.87 -22.36 13.02
C PRO A 394 7.82 -21.51 11.73
N LEU A 395 8.89 -20.78 11.43
CA LEU A 395 9.04 -20.01 10.18
C LEU A 395 10.53 -19.85 9.81
N PRO A 396 11.00 -20.48 8.72
CA PRO A 396 12.38 -20.32 8.25
C PRO A 396 12.69 -18.89 7.80
N MET A 397 13.93 -18.45 8.04
CA MET A 397 14.37 -17.09 7.72
C MET A 397 14.55 -16.82 6.23
N HIS A 398 15.09 -17.78 5.50
CA HIS A 398 15.51 -17.67 4.09
C HIS A 398 15.34 -19.02 3.40
N GLU A 399 15.45 -19.01 2.08
CA GLU A 399 15.30 -20.17 1.21
C GLU A 399 16.36 -21.22 1.56
N GLY A 400 15.93 -22.47 1.75
CA GLY A 400 16.79 -23.58 2.12
C GLY A 400 16.03 -24.87 2.38
N GLY A 401 16.62 -26.00 1.99
CA GLY A 401 16.01 -27.31 2.14
C GLY A 401 14.65 -27.40 1.45
N ARG A 402 13.62 -27.78 2.21
CA ARG A 402 12.23 -27.93 1.74
C ARG A 402 11.41 -26.63 1.74
N TYR A 403 12.03 -25.49 2.07
CA TYR A 403 11.36 -24.19 2.15
C TYR A 403 11.97 -23.19 1.17
N CYS A 404 11.15 -22.59 0.32
CA CYS A 404 11.55 -21.59 -0.67
C CYS A 404 10.65 -20.35 -0.53
N LYS A 405 9.35 -20.51 -0.76
CA LYS A 405 8.34 -19.47 -0.67
C LYS A 405 7.77 -19.31 0.74
N ASN A 406 7.68 -20.38 1.52
CA ASN A 406 7.22 -20.35 2.92
C ASN A 406 8.36 -19.94 3.86
N THR A 407 8.96 -18.78 3.60
CA THR A 407 10.07 -18.22 4.38
C THR A 407 9.83 -16.74 4.67
N LEU A 408 10.34 -16.24 5.80
CA LEU A 408 10.21 -14.83 6.15
C LEU A 408 10.78 -13.92 5.07
N SER A 409 11.94 -14.27 4.50
CA SER A 409 12.56 -13.53 3.39
C SER A 409 11.65 -13.44 2.17
N ALA A 410 11.09 -14.55 1.71
CA ALA A 410 10.24 -14.58 0.53
C ALA A 410 8.96 -13.77 0.73
N ILE A 411 8.30 -13.94 1.88
CA ILE A 411 7.07 -13.22 2.23
C ILE A 411 7.31 -11.71 2.33
N LEU A 412 8.33 -11.28 3.07
CA LEU A 412 8.63 -9.86 3.21
C LEU A 412 9.08 -9.22 1.89
N ASN A 413 9.93 -9.89 1.09
CA ASN A 413 10.34 -9.31 -0.19
C ASN A 413 9.20 -9.20 -1.20
N GLN A 414 8.17 -10.04 -1.07
CA GLN A 414 6.97 -9.91 -1.90
C GLN A 414 6.16 -8.66 -1.52
N VAL A 415 5.85 -8.47 -0.24
CA VAL A 415 5.02 -7.33 0.20
C VAL A 415 5.74 -5.99 0.09
N TYR A 416 7.09 -5.97 0.17
CA TYR A 416 7.90 -4.75 0.00
C TYR A 416 8.35 -4.50 -1.45
N TYR A 417 7.93 -5.30 -2.43
CA TYR A 417 8.31 -5.11 -3.84
C TYR A 417 7.98 -3.69 -4.33
N PRO A 418 8.85 -3.01 -5.11
CA PRO A 418 10.10 -3.48 -5.73
C PRO A 418 11.35 -3.37 -4.84
N GLU A 419 11.21 -2.99 -3.57
CA GLU A 419 12.34 -3.02 -2.64
C GLU A 419 12.77 -4.46 -2.38
N ARG A 420 14.05 -4.62 -2.03
CA ARG A 420 14.60 -5.92 -1.65
C ARG A 420 15.19 -5.84 -0.26
N LEU A 421 14.41 -6.27 0.72
CA LEU A 421 14.81 -6.29 2.12
C LEU A 421 16.00 -7.22 2.35
N ARG A 422 16.89 -6.82 3.25
CA ARG A 422 18.09 -7.57 3.62
C ARG A 422 18.13 -7.75 5.13
N HIS A 423 18.00 -8.99 5.59
CA HIS A 423 18.11 -9.27 7.02
C HIS A 423 19.51 -8.89 7.53
N ALA A 424 19.57 -8.31 8.73
CA ALA A 424 20.83 -7.95 9.38
C ALA A 424 21.44 -9.13 10.14
N HIS A 425 20.59 -10.03 10.63
CA HIS A 425 20.93 -11.27 11.31
C HIS A 425 19.85 -12.32 11.06
N ARG A 426 20.02 -13.53 11.61
CA ARG A 426 19.08 -14.65 11.43
C ARG A 426 18.70 -15.25 12.78
N LEU A 427 17.50 -15.80 12.84
CA LEU A 427 17.02 -16.69 13.89
C LEU A 427 16.82 -18.10 13.33
N ASP A 428 16.83 -19.11 14.20
CA ASP A 428 16.45 -20.47 13.80
C ASP A 428 14.95 -20.52 13.45
N ALA A 429 14.53 -21.51 12.67
CA ALA A 429 13.14 -21.63 12.22
C ALA A 429 12.13 -21.67 13.38
N ASN A 430 12.48 -22.34 14.48
CA ASN A 430 11.63 -22.51 15.65
C ASN A 430 11.78 -21.38 16.70
N THR A 431 12.74 -20.47 16.53
CA THR A 431 12.93 -19.35 17.45
C THR A 431 11.99 -18.21 17.07
N THR A 432 11.28 -17.64 18.03
CA THR A 432 10.41 -16.46 17.85
C THR A 432 11.16 -15.17 18.17
N GLY A 433 10.59 -14.01 17.84
CA GLY A 433 11.08 -12.71 18.31
C GLY A 433 11.76 -11.85 17.25
N LEU A 434 12.49 -10.84 17.72
CA LEU A 434 13.00 -9.72 16.92
C LEU A 434 13.97 -10.14 15.82
N VAL A 435 13.71 -9.63 14.61
CA VAL A 435 14.60 -9.65 13.46
C VAL A 435 14.65 -8.28 12.80
N LEU A 436 15.86 -7.79 12.54
CA LEU A 436 16.07 -6.53 11.84
C LEU A 436 16.28 -6.74 10.33
N TRP A 437 15.60 -5.93 9.52
CA TRP A 437 15.71 -5.90 8.06
C TRP A 437 16.07 -4.50 7.57
N SER A 438 17.03 -4.43 6.66
CA SER A 438 17.39 -3.19 5.96
C SER A 438 16.61 -3.08 4.66
N ARG A 439 15.94 -1.95 4.42
CA ARG A 439 15.20 -1.68 3.16
C ARG A 439 16.10 -1.38 1.99
N ASN A 440 17.28 -0.84 2.26
CA ASN A 440 18.24 -0.47 1.22
C ASN A 440 19.67 -0.94 1.50
N ARG A 441 20.46 -1.02 0.43
CA ARG A 441 21.85 -1.53 0.47
C ARG A 441 22.78 -0.61 1.27
N ARG A 442 22.52 0.69 1.30
CA ARG A 442 23.33 1.66 2.05
C ARG A 442 23.25 1.39 3.55
N PHE A 443 22.03 1.26 4.08
CA PHE A 443 21.80 0.97 5.48
C PHE A 443 22.30 -0.43 5.87
N ALA A 444 22.09 -1.44 5.02
CA ALA A 444 22.59 -2.80 5.26
C ALA A 444 24.12 -2.84 5.48
N LYS A 445 24.88 -2.03 4.72
CA LYS A 445 26.35 -1.91 4.87
C LYS A 445 26.78 -1.26 6.19
N LEU A 446 25.90 -0.51 6.85
CA LEU A 446 26.17 0.14 8.13
C LEU A 446 25.75 -0.75 9.31
N LEU A 447 24.63 -1.47 9.17
CA LEU A 447 24.07 -2.30 10.23
C LEU A 447 24.74 -3.68 10.35
N GLN A 448 24.87 -4.43 9.25
CA GLN A 448 25.39 -5.81 9.30
C GLN A 448 26.79 -5.94 9.94
N PRO A 449 27.75 -5.03 9.69
CA PRO A 449 29.06 -5.14 10.33
C PRO A 449 29.04 -5.03 11.86
N GLN A 450 28.04 -4.36 12.45
CA GLN A 450 27.91 -4.27 13.91
C GLN A 450 27.67 -5.65 14.54
N PHE A 451 26.90 -6.52 13.87
CA PHE A 451 26.68 -7.89 14.31
C PHE A 451 27.98 -8.71 14.27
N THR A 452 28.75 -8.58 13.20
CA THR A 452 30.04 -9.30 13.04
C THR A 452 31.08 -8.83 14.07
N ARG A 453 31.06 -7.55 14.44
CA ARG A 453 31.95 -6.97 15.46
C ARG A 453 31.49 -7.19 16.90
N GLY A 454 30.30 -7.74 17.13
CA GLY A 454 29.76 -7.95 18.48
C GLY A 454 29.32 -6.65 19.18
N GLU A 455 29.02 -5.60 18.42
CA GLU A 455 28.57 -4.30 18.95
C GLU A 455 27.07 -4.28 19.28
N VAL A 456 26.31 -5.23 18.72
CA VAL A 456 24.87 -5.36 18.92
C VAL A 456 24.59 -6.15 20.19
N GLN A 457 23.84 -5.56 21.10
CA GLN A 457 23.38 -6.22 22.32
C GLN A 457 22.06 -6.94 22.03
N LYS A 458 21.97 -8.20 22.45
CA LYS A 458 20.81 -9.06 22.21
C LYS A 458 20.44 -9.75 23.51
N TRP A 459 19.16 -9.78 23.82
CA TRP A 459 18.59 -10.51 24.94
C TRP A 459 17.54 -11.46 24.44
N TYR A 460 17.62 -12.70 24.90
CA TYR A 460 16.66 -13.74 24.64
C TYR A 460 16.02 -14.15 25.97
N VAL A 461 14.83 -14.72 25.88
CA VAL A 461 14.20 -15.44 26.97
C VAL A 461 14.14 -16.90 26.58
N ALA A 462 14.48 -17.79 27.51
CA ALA A 462 14.45 -19.24 27.29
C ALA A 462 13.84 -19.94 28.49
N ARG A 463 12.89 -20.86 28.25
CA ARG A 463 12.43 -21.80 29.28
C ARG A 463 13.15 -23.13 29.10
N VAL A 464 13.83 -23.58 30.14
CA VAL A 464 14.68 -24.79 30.11
C VAL A 464 14.16 -25.85 31.07
N ILE A 465 14.49 -27.11 30.77
CA ILE A 465 14.23 -28.24 31.66
C ILE A 465 15.34 -28.29 32.71
N GLY A 466 14.96 -28.42 33.98
CA GLY A 466 15.87 -28.43 35.12
C GLY A 466 16.07 -27.05 35.77
N HIS A 467 16.71 -27.07 36.93
CA HIS A 467 16.99 -25.86 37.73
C HIS A 467 18.50 -25.62 37.79
N PRO A 468 19.01 -24.52 37.22
CA PRO A 468 20.41 -24.15 37.37
C PRO A 468 20.75 -23.89 38.84
N GLU A 469 21.92 -24.38 39.28
CA GLU A 469 22.39 -24.19 40.66
C GLU A 469 22.71 -22.73 40.99
N GLN A 470 23.23 -21.99 40.00
CA GLN A 470 23.64 -20.59 40.14
C GLN A 470 22.61 -19.68 39.47
N ASP A 471 22.39 -18.50 40.06
CA ASP A 471 21.50 -17.48 39.49
C ASP A 471 22.11 -16.82 38.24
N GLU A 472 23.43 -16.82 38.11
CA GLU A 472 24.15 -16.36 36.92
C GLU A 472 25.22 -17.38 36.53
N PHE A 473 25.30 -17.71 35.24
CA PHE A 473 26.31 -18.63 34.72
C PHE A 473 26.65 -18.33 33.26
N THR A 474 27.76 -18.88 32.77
CA THR A 474 28.26 -18.65 31.40
C THR A 474 28.69 -19.95 30.76
N CYS A 475 28.43 -20.12 29.46
CA CYS A 475 28.97 -21.20 28.66
C CYS A 475 29.91 -20.65 27.58
N ASN A 476 31.14 -21.16 27.56
CA ASN A 476 32.20 -20.78 26.63
C ASN A 476 32.62 -21.93 25.70
N GLN A 477 31.80 -22.99 25.61
CA GLN A 477 32.14 -24.15 24.78
C GLN A 477 32.15 -23.76 23.30
N PRO A 478 33.23 -24.04 22.55
CA PRO A 478 33.26 -23.79 21.11
C PRO A 478 32.27 -24.68 20.36
N ILE A 479 31.79 -24.22 19.21
CA ILE A 479 30.74 -24.89 18.43
C ILE A 479 31.30 -25.39 17.09
N ALA A 480 30.99 -26.64 16.75
CA ALA A 480 31.43 -27.31 15.54
C ALA A 480 31.14 -26.52 14.25
N VAL A 481 32.10 -26.52 13.31
CA VAL A 481 32.01 -25.81 12.02
C VAL A 481 31.23 -26.58 10.97
N GLU A 482 31.22 -27.92 11.06
CA GLU A 482 30.42 -28.80 10.21
C GLU A 482 29.14 -29.25 10.93
N PRO A 483 28.00 -29.29 10.24
CA PRO A 483 26.78 -29.78 10.84
C PRO A 483 26.80 -31.30 10.93
N THR A 484 26.07 -31.87 11.87
CA THR A 484 25.73 -33.29 11.88
C THR A 484 24.88 -33.68 10.66
N LEU A 485 24.68 -34.98 10.42
CA LEU A 485 23.86 -35.49 9.30
C LEU A 485 22.45 -34.88 9.24
N ILE A 486 21.89 -34.51 10.39
CA ILE A 486 20.57 -33.87 10.52
C ILE A 486 20.66 -32.35 10.58
N GLY A 487 21.81 -31.74 10.24
CA GLY A 487 22.04 -30.29 10.21
C GLY A 487 22.27 -29.61 11.58
N ALA A 488 22.26 -30.36 12.69
CA ALA A 488 22.47 -29.83 14.04
C ALA A 488 23.95 -29.50 14.30
N ARG A 489 24.22 -28.60 15.26
CA ARG A 489 25.57 -28.28 15.76
C ARG A 489 25.81 -28.92 17.11
N ILE A 490 27.05 -29.31 17.40
CA ILE A 490 27.46 -29.83 18.70
C ILE A 490 28.63 -29.00 19.26
N ALA A 491 28.82 -29.06 20.57
CA ALA A 491 30.01 -28.49 21.20
C ALA A 491 31.23 -29.36 20.86
N GLU A 492 32.32 -28.72 20.43
CA GLU A 492 33.53 -29.40 19.98
C GLU A 492 34.76 -28.57 20.33
N THR A 493 35.81 -29.22 20.85
CA THR A 493 37.01 -28.53 21.37
C THR A 493 37.71 -27.69 20.31
N ASP A 494 37.73 -28.15 19.05
CA ASP A 494 38.34 -27.45 17.91
C ASP A 494 37.33 -26.58 17.13
N GLY A 495 36.15 -26.33 17.71
CA GLY A 495 35.08 -25.52 17.13
C GLY A 495 35.36 -24.01 17.13
N LYS A 496 34.40 -23.24 16.59
CA LYS A 496 34.46 -21.77 16.64
C LYS A 496 34.17 -21.27 18.06
N PRO A 497 34.96 -20.32 18.60
CA PRO A 497 34.69 -19.71 19.89
C PRO A 497 33.27 -19.14 19.96
N ALA A 498 32.61 -19.45 21.08
CA ALA A 498 31.26 -19.01 21.39
C ALA A 498 31.12 -18.73 22.89
N GLU A 499 30.46 -17.63 23.23
CA GLU A 499 30.17 -17.23 24.63
C GLU A 499 28.69 -16.83 24.75
N THR A 500 28.02 -17.41 25.74
CA THR A 500 26.64 -17.06 26.12
C THR A 500 26.54 -16.91 27.63
N ARG A 501 25.94 -15.81 28.09
CA ARG A 501 25.66 -15.53 29.51
C ARG A 501 24.20 -15.79 29.81
N PHE A 502 23.93 -16.33 30.99
CA PHE A 502 22.60 -16.73 31.44
C PHE A 502 22.34 -16.15 32.81
N THR A 503 21.15 -15.60 33.01
CA THR A 503 20.64 -15.14 34.30
C THR A 503 19.30 -15.83 34.55
N VAL A 504 19.16 -16.51 35.68
CA VAL A 504 17.92 -17.16 36.10
C VAL A 504 16.92 -16.09 36.51
N HIS A 505 15.76 -16.06 35.85
CA HIS A 505 14.65 -15.20 36.24
C HIS A 505 13.75 -15.89 37.27
N SER A 506 13.35 -17.13 37.00
CA SER A 506 12.49 -17.93 37.87
C SER A 506 12.88 -19.41 37.80
N ARG A 507 12.64 -20.14 38.90
CA ARG A 507 12.67 -21.60 38.97
C ARG A 507 11.27 -22.06 39.30
N ASN A 508 10.67 -22.82 38.40
CA ASN A 508 9.25 -23.16 38.44
C ASN A 508 9.05 -24.56 39.06
N ASP A 509 7.93 -24.73 39.77
CA ASP A 509 7.59 -25.98 40.49
C ASP A 509 7.39 -27.18 39.55
N ASP A 510 7.15 -26.94 38.26
CA ASP A 510 7.02 -27.96 37.23
C ASP A 510 8.36 -28.55 36.76
N GLY A 511 9.47 -28.18 37.40
CA GLY A 511 10.81 -28.63 37.08
C GLY A 511 11.47 -27.86 35.93
N THR A 512 10.91 -26.72 35.52
CA THR A 512 11.51 -25.83 34.51
C THR A 512 12.10 -24.56 35.13
N SER A 513 12.90 -23.82 34.37
CA SER A 513 13.38 -22.49 34.76
C SER A 513 13.31 -21.51 33.60
N LEU A 514 13.00 -20.25 33.89
CA LEU A 514 12.99 -19.18 32.91
C LEU A 514 14.30 -18.39 33.01
N LEU A 515 14.97 -18.21 31.88
CA LEU A 515 16.29 -17.59 31.79
C LEU A 515 16.25 -16.35 30.90
N ILE A 516 16.97 -15.31 31.31
CA ILE A 516 17.44 -14.24 30.42
C ILE A 516 18.78 -14.70 29.85
N VAL A 517 18.89 -14.65 28.52
CA VAL A 517 20.05 -15.18 27.79
C VAL A 517 20.68 -14.09 26.93
N GLN A 518 21.97 -13.88 27.09
CA GLN A 518 22.75 -12.90 26.32
C GLN A 518 23.86 -13.59 25.52
N PRO A 519 23.66 -13.83 24.22
CA PRO A 519 24.70 -14.37 23.35
C PRO A 519 25.70 -13.28 22.95
N ILE A 520 26.92 -13.35 23.48
CA ILE A 520 28.02 -12.42 23.18
C ILE A 520 28.54 -12.66 21.75
N THR A 521 28.58 -13.91 21.33
CA THR A 521 28.85 -14.30 19.94
C THR A 521 27.57 -14.63 19.16
N GLY A 522 27.68 -14.97 17.88
CA GLY A 522 26.54 -15.37 17.03
C GLY A 522 26.87 -16.58 16.17
N ARG A 523 26.78 -17.79 16.74
CA ARG A 523 26.90 -19.06 16.00
C ARG A 523 25.53 -19.71 15.79
N THR A 524 25.42 -20.54 14.76
CA THR A 524 24.21 -21.33 14.48
C THR A 524 23.88 -22.22 15.69
N ASN A 525 22.61 -22.21 16.12
CA ASN A 525 22.11 -22.94 17.28
C ASN A 525 22.83 -22.64 18.62
N GLN A 526 23.57 -21.53 18.74
CA GLN A 526 24.48 -21.31 19.87
C GLN A 526 23.82 -21.47 21.25
N ILE A 527 22.71 -20.77 21.48
CA ILE A 527 21.99 -20.80 22.77
C ILE A 527 21.53 -22.23 23.08
N ARG A 528 20.97 -22.91 22.08
CA ARG A 528 20.42 -24.27 22.19
C ARG A 528 21.52 -25.28 22.54
N VAL A 529 22.65 -25.24 21.82
CA VAL A 529 23.80 -26.12 22.06
C VAL A 529 24.41 -25.87 23.44
N HIS A 530 24.59 -24.61 23.83
CA HIS A 530 25.17 -24.27 25.13
C HIS A 530 24.29 -24.75 26.28
N LEU A 531 22.99 -24.48 26.23
CA LEU A 531 22.04 -24.95 27.23
C LEU A 531 21.98 -26.49 27.29
N TRP A 532 21.95 -27.16 26.13
CA TRP A 532 21.98 -28.62 26.06
C TRP A 532 23.28 -29.23 26.63
N SER A 533 24.44 -28.63 26.34
CA SER A 533 25.73 -29.07 26.87
C SER A 533 25.86 -28.94 28.39
N LEU A 534 25.07 -28.05 28.97
CA LEU A 534 24.96 -27.85 30.43
C LEU A 534 23.91 -28.76 31.06
N GLY A 535 23.25 -29.63 30.28
CA GLY A 535 22.18 -30.50 30.76
C GLY A 535 20.84 -29.79 30.97
N LEU A 536 20.66 -28.59 30.40
CA LEU A 536 19.48 -27.73 30.55
C LEU A 536 18.78 -27.50 29.19
N PRO A 537 18.32 -28.55 28.47
CA PRO A 537 17.70 -28.37 27.16
C PRO A 537 16.49 -27.43 27.22
N ILE A 538 16.27 -26.69 26.13
CA ILE A 538 15.13 -25.80 25.98
C ILE A 538 13.85 -26.63 25.86
N VAL A 539 12.80 -26.21 26.57
CA VAL A 539 11.47 -26.84 26.48
C VAL A 539 10.95 -26.73 25.04
N GLY A 540 10.52 -27.86 24.47
CA GLY A 540 10.00 -27.92 23.09
C GLY A 540 11.05 -27.88 21.99
N ASP A 541 12.35 -27.99 22.30
CA ASP A 541 13.39 -28.11 21.26
C ASP A 541 13.31 -29.49 20.56
N PRO A 542 13.10 -29.56 19.23
CA PRO A 542 12.99 -30.83 18.51
C PRO A 542 14.33 -31.51 18.23
N THR A 543 15.44 -30.78 18.37
CA THR A 543 16.77 -31.25 17.98
C THR A 543 17.62 -31.64 19.20
N TYR A 544 17.57 -30.84 20.27
CA TYR A 544 18.42 -31.00 21.45
C TYR A 544 17.61 -31.55 22.63
N LEU A 545 17.48 -32.87 22.70
CA LEU A 545 16.57 -33.56 23.63
C LEU A 545 17.23 -33.83 25.00
N THR A 546 16.42 -34.22 25.98
CA THR A 546 16.90 -34.65 27.31
C THR A 546 17.84 -35.86 27.23
N GLU A 547 18.66 -36.00 28.28
CA GLU A 547 19.65 -37.09 28.43
C GLU A 547 20.74 -37.08 27.35
N GLY A 548 21.05 -35.91 26.76
CA GLY A 548 22.13 -35.78 25.78
C GLY A 548 21.83 -36.48 24.45
N ARG A 549 20.54 -36.66 24.12
CA ARG A 549 20.12 -37.25 22.84
C ARG A 549 19.84 -36.18 21.78
N LEU A 550 20.15 -36.49 20.53
CA LEU A 550 19.76 -35.68 19.39
C LEU A 550 18.45 -36.23 18.81
N GLY A 551 17.51 -35.34 18.52
CA GLY A 551 16.29 -35.66 17.78
C GLY A 551 16.55 -35.82 16.29
N ASP A 552 15.52 -36.20 15.54
CA ASP A 552 15.56 -36.40 14.08
C ASP A 552 14.94 -35.23 13.29
N GLN A 553 14.37 -34.24 13.99
CA GLN A 553 13.66 -33.11 13.39
C GLN A 553 14.35 -31.77 13.68
N GLN A 554 14.39 -30.92 12.65
CA GLN A 554 14.90 -29.55 12.76
C GLN A 554 13.82 -28.48 12.89
N THR A 555 12.69 -28.66 12.21
CA THR A 555 11.60 -27.69 12.15
C THR A 555 10.34 -28.34 12.66
N LEU A 556 9.72 -27.73 13.66
CA LEU A 556 8.47 -28.20 14.25
C LEU A 556 7.33 -28.14 13.20
N SER A 557 6.38 -29.06 13.31
CA SER A 557 5.07 -28.90 12.66
C SER A 557 4.16 -27.99 13.49
N MET A 558 3.09 -27.47 12.87
CA MET A 558 2.18 -26.49 13.48
C MET A 558 1.40 -27.04 14.69
N ASP A 559 1.28 -28.36 14.82
CA ASP A 559 0.57 -29.07 15.90
C ASP A 559 1.47 -29.42 17.10
N GLN A 560 2.79 -29.25 16.98
CA GLN A 560 3.72 -29.53 18.06
C GLN A 560 3.83 -28.34 19.04
N PRO A 561 4.10 -28.60 20.33
CA PRO A 561 4.41 -27.54 21.29
C PRO A 561 5.58 -26.67 20.83
N PRO A 562 5.50 -25.34 20.98
CA PRO A 562 6.54 -24.43 20.50
C PRO A 562 7.83 -24.58 21.30
N MET A 563 8.97 -24.36 20.65
CA MET A 563 10.25 -24.21 21.33
C MET A 563 10.25 -22.91 22.15
N CYS A 564 10.48 -23.01 23.45
CA CYS A 564 10.45 -21.89 24.38
C CYS A 564 11.76 -21.08 24.33
N LEU A 565 12.08 -20.51 23.16
CA LEU A 565 13.18 -19.57 22.95
C LEU A 565 12.69 -18.37 22.14
N HIS A 566 12.86 -17.17 22.70
CA HIS A 566 12.34 -15.93 22.13
C HIS A 566 13.41 -14.83 22.12
N ALA A 567 13.64 -14.19 20.98
CA ALA A 567 14.52 -13.05 20.82
C ALA A 567 13.81 -11.77 21.29
N TRP A 568 13.97 -11.44 22.58
CA TRP A 568 13.15 -10.44 23.26
C TRP A 568 13.57 -9.00 23.00
N ARG A 569 14.86 -8.65 23.18
CA ARG A 569 15.35 -7.27 23.03
C ARG A 569 16.60 -7.22 22.16
N ILE A 570 16.74 -6.12 21.41
CA ILE A 570 17.94 -5.84 20.63
C ILE A 570 18.29 -4.36 20.69
N ALA A 571 19.56 -4.06 20.94
CA ALA A 571 20.08 -2.69 20.96
C ALA A 571 21.28 -2.56 20.01
N PHE A 572 21.24 -1.56 19.14
CA PHE A 572 22.27 -1.32 18.13
C PHE A 572 22.39 0.18 17.81
N ARG A 573 23.47 0.57 17.14
CA ARG A 573 23.69 1.98 16.79
C ARG A 573 23.10 2.28 15.43
N ARG A 574 22.12 3.19 15.36
CA ARG A 574 21.66 3.74 14.09
C ARG A 574 22.71 4.70 13.48
N PRO A 575 22.76 4.86 12.15
CA PRO A 575 23.62 5.86 11.52
C PRO A 575 23.34 7.24 12.11
N GLN A 576 24.40 8.01 12.40
CA GLN A 576 24.34 9.36 12.99
C GLN A 576 23.85 9.43 14.45
N ALA A 577 23.47 8.30 15.07
CA ALA A 577 23.10 8.26 16.48
C ALA A 577 24.32 8.08 17.40
N THR A 578 24.39 8.91 18.45
CA THR A 578 25.38 8.81 19.53
C THR A 578 25.00 7.76 20.57
N GLU A 579 23.73 7.36 20.63
CA GLU A 579 23.19 6.37 21.57
C GLU A 579 22.74 5.10 20.85
N LEU A 580 22.55 4.01 21.62
CA LEU A 580 21.97 2.78 21.10
C LEU A 580 20.45 2.96 20.95
N THR A 581 19.91 2.56 19.82
CA THR A 581 18.48 2.41 19.63
C THR A 581 18.10 1.00 20.03
N GLU A 582 17.04 0.88 20.82
CA GLU A 582 16.55 -0.39 21.34
C GLU A 582 15.15 -0.70 20.81
N PHE A 583 14.92 -1.99 20.52
CA PHE A 583 13.59 -2.54 20.25
C PHE A 583 13.33 -3.74 21.16
N ALA A 584 12.07 -3.93 21.52
CA ALA A 584 11.57 -5.06 22.30
C ALA A 584 10.38 -5.72 21.57
N ALA A 585 10.36 -7.05 21.53
CA ALA A 585 9.19 -7.82 21.11
C ALA A 585 8.29 -8.10 22.33
N PRO A 586 6.97 -8.24 22.13
CA PRO A 586 6.07 -8.74 23.16
C PRO A 586 6.51 -10.13 23.64
N LEU A 587 6.48 -10.35 24.95
CA LEU A 587 6.83 -11.65 25.50
C LEU A 587 5.77 -12.70 25.14
N PRO A 588 6.18 -13.94 24.80
CA PRO A 588 5.25 -15.03 24.55
C PRO A 588 4.56 -15.48 25.84
N GLU A 589 3.40 -16.12 25.71
CA GLU A 589 2.57 -16.55 26.85
C GLU A 589 3.34 -17.41 27.87
N TRP A 590 4.22 -18.30 27.41
CA TRP A 590 5.03 -19.15 28.29
C TRP A 590 6.10 -18.40 29.10
N ALA A 591 6.31 -17.11 28.82
CA ALA A 591 7.22 -16.21 29.52
C ALA A 591 6.51 -14.99 30.13
N ALA A 592 5.17 -15.00 30.21
CA ALA A 592 4.38 -13.85 30.66
C ALA A 592 4.68 -13.41 32.12
N GLU A 593 5.27 -14.29 32.93
CA GLU A 593 5.71 -14.00 34.30
C GLU A 593 6.88 -13.00 34.40
N MET A 594 7.60 -12.77 33.30
CA MET A 594 8.57 -11.68 33.20
C MET A 594 7.81 -10.37 32.95
N GLU A 595 7.38 -9.68 34.01
CA GLU A 595 6.79 -8.35 33.87
C GLU A 595 7.70 -7.44 33.01
N THR A 596 7.13 -6.83 31.98
CA THR A 596 7.87 -5.86 31.16
C THR A 596 8.07 -4.61 32.02
N PRO A 597 9.29 -4.08 32.21
CA PRO A 597 9.43 -2.73 32.74
C PRO A 597 8.74 -1.81 31.75
N VAL A 598 7.59 -1.26 32.13
CA VAL A 598 6.88 -0.23 31.36
C VAL A 598 7.77 1.00 31.35
N GLY A 599 8.64 1.09 30.35
CA GLY A 599 9.42 2.27 30.04
C GLY A 599 8.54 3.27 29.32
N GLN A 600 7.85 4.11 30.09
CA GLN A 600 7.46 5.44 29.64
C GLN A 600 8.72 6.26 29.34
N GLY A 601 8.73 6.97 28.22
CA GLY A 601 9.52 8.21 28.07
C GLY A 601 10.28 8.34 26.77
N GLY A 602 9.93 9.36 25.99
CA GLY A 602 10.75 9.92 24.91
C GLY A 602 9.95 10.43 23.74
#